data_AF-D4F6C3-F1
#
_entry.id   AF-D4F6C3-F1
#
_cell.length_a   1.000
_cell.length_b   1.000
_cell.length_c   1.000
_cell.angle_alpha   90.00
_cell.angle_beta   90.00
_cell.angle_gamma   90.00
#
_symmetry.space_group_name_H-M   'P 1'
#
loop_
_entity.id
_entity.type
_entity.pdbx_description
1 polymer ?
#
loop_
_entity_poly.entity_id
_entity_poly.type
_entity_poly.pdbx_seq_one_letter_code
_entity_poly.pdbx_strand_id
1 'polypeptide(L)'
;MHFSLEPDSSPLAGIRSRAIWLDTWQMADGRHDYAFVHMTLKIGAGRSLACQQQVGEQLFALIQQHFAPLMAQRYLALSLVIEVLPAALSYKQNNVHALFADVARS
;
A
#
# COMPACT_ATOMS: atom_id res chain seq x y z
N MET A 1 10.70 4.02 -7.12
CA MET A 1 9.46 4.03 -7.93
C MET A 1 8.99 5.46 -8.04
N HIS A 2 8.94 6.02 -9.26
CA HIS A 2 8.51 7.39 -9.50
C HIS A 2 6.98 7.38 -9.73
N PHE A 3 6.22 7.90 -8.78
CA PHE A 3 4.76 8.05 -8.91
C PHE A 3 4.48 9.43 -9.52
N SER A 4 4.25 9.53 -10.84
CA SER A 4 3.86 10.79 -11.48
C SER A 4 2.36 11.03 -11.35
N LEU A 5 1.98 12.12 -10.67
CA LEU A 5 0.61 12.58 -10.47
C LEU A 5 0.60 14.12 -10.38
N GLU A 6 -0.51 14.73 -10.76
CA GLU A 6 -0.82 16.17 -10.91
C GLU A 6 -0.16 17.17 -9.90
N PRO A 7 0.01 18.46 -10.29
CA PRO A 7 1.06 19.37 -9.80
C PRO A 7 1.01 19.81 -8.32
N ASP A 8 -0.13 19.71 -7.63
CA ASP A 8 -0.33 20.47 -6.37
C ASP A 8 -0.22 19.66 -5.07
N SER A 9 0.31 18.44 -5.11
CA SER A 9 0.66 17.75 -3.87
C SER A 9 1.93 16.95 -4.03
N SER A 10 2.98 17.29 -3.29
CA SER A 10 4.12 16.38 -3.15
C SER A 10 3.60 15.01 -2.68
N PRO A 11 3.66 13.97 -3.52
CA PRO A 11 2.99 12.70 -3.24
C PRO A 11 3.58 12.02 -2.00
N LEU A 12 4.85 12.31 -1.67
CA LEU A 12 5.55 11.75 -0.52
C LEU A 12 4.89 12.14 0.81
N ALA A 13 4.47 13.40 0.95
CA ALA A 13 3.82 13.92 2.16
C ALA A 13 2.43 13.31 2.42
N GLY A 14 1.85 12.66 1.41
CA GLY A 14 0.54 12.01 1.48
C GLY A 14 0.60 10.51 1.80
N ILE A 15 1.78 9.88 1.77
CA ILE A 15 1.92 8.43 1.99
C ILE A 15 1.80 8.10 3.48
N ARG A 16 1.01 7.08 3.79
CA ARG A 16 0.78 6.61 5.17
C ARG A 16 0.77 5.09 5.16
N SER A 17 1.76 4.49 5.79
CA SER A 17 1.89 3.03 5.94
C SER A 17 1.84 2.66 7.41
N ARG A 18 1.16 1.55 7.73
CA ARG A 18 1.03 1.02 9.09
C ARG A 18 0.81 -0.49 9.03
N ALA A 19 1.21 -1.19 10.08
CA ALA A 19 0.94 -2.61 10.27
C ALA A 19 0.18 -2.79 11.59
N ILE A 20 -0.73 -3.76 11.62
CA ILE A 20 -1.46 -4.16 12.82
C ILE A 20 -1.13 -5.63 13.06
N TRP A 21 -0.64 -5.93 14.26
CA TRP A 21 -0.34 -7.31 14.66
C TRP A 21 -1.63 -8.00 15.11
N LEU A 22 -1.78 -9.26 14.71
CA LEU A 22 -2.88 -10.12 15.14
C LEU A 22 -2.29 -11.18 16.09
N ASP A 23 -2.76 -11.20 17.33
CA ASP A 23 -2.33 -12.18 18.34
C ASP A 23 -3.20 -13.44 18.35
N THR A 24 -4.46 -13.31 17.90
CA THR A 24 -5.46 -14.37 17.90
C THR A 24 -6.05 -14.48 16.50
N TRP A 25 -5.73 -15.56 15.80
CA TRP A 25 -6.19 -15.83 14.44
C TRP A 25 -6.23 -17.33 14.17
N GLN A 26 -6.97 -17.74 13.15
CA GLN A 26 -6.95 -19.10 12.61
C GLN A 26 -6.88 -19.01 11.09
N MET A 27 -5.94 -19.75 10.49
CA MET A 27 -5.80 -19.88 9.04
C MET A 27 -6.04 -21.33 8.63
N ALA A 28 -6.81 -21.54 7.57
CA ALA A 28 -7.20 -22.85 7.09
C ALA A 28 -7.76 -23.73 8.23
N ASP A 29 -7.29 -24.97 8.34
CA ASP A 29 -7.70 -25.93 9.38
C ASP A 29 -6.92 -25.78 10.71
N GLY A 30 -5.99 -24.82 10.78
CA GLY A 30 -5.17 -24.56 11.98
C GLY A 30 -4.17 -25.67 12.32
N ARG A 31 -3.88 -26.61 11.41
CA ARG A 31 -3.06 -27.79 11.71
C ARG A 31 -1.54 -27.57 11.56
N HIS A 32 -1.13 -26.45 10.98
CA HIS A 32 0.28 -26.11 10.77
C HIS A 32 0.60 -24.72 11.30
N ASP A 33 1.89 -24.42 11.43
CA ASP A 33 2.39 -23.07 11.70
C ASP A 33 2.24 -22.18 10.46
N TYR A 34 1.01 -21.74 10.24
CA TYR A 34 0.65 -20.83 9.18
C TYR A 34 1.02 -19.39 9.52
N ALA A 35 1.18 -18.57 8.50
CA ALA A 35 1.17 -17.12 8.62
C ALA A 35 0.46 -16.51 7.42
N PHE A 36 -0.01 -15.28 7.59
CA PHE A 36 -0.53 -14.50 6.49
C PHE A 36 -0.22 -13.02 6.65
N VAL A 37 -0.14 -12.32 5.53
CA VAL A 37 -0.09 -10.86 5.46
C VAL A 37 -1.16 -10.41 4.46
N HIS A 38 -2.13 -9.67 4.95
CA HIS A 38 -3.14 -9.00 4.13
C HIS A 38 -2.86 -7.50 4.11
N MET A 39 -2.83 -6.93 2.90
CA MET A 39 -2.52 -5.53 2.67
C MET A 39 -3.62 -4.85 1.87
N THR A 40 -3.86 -3.58 2.20
CA THR A 40 -4.77 -2.72 1.44
C THR A 40 -4.08 -1.42 1.09
N LEU A 41 -4.02 -1.09 -0.20
CA LEU A 41 -3.58 0.21 -0.68
C LEU A 41 -4.81 1.05 -1.05
N LYS A 42 -5.13 2.03 -0.21
CA LYS A 42 -6.24 2.97 -0.48
C LYS A 42 -5.71 4.20 -1.21
N ILE A 43 -6.28 4.53 -2.36
CA ILE A 43 -5.88 5.66 -3.20
C ILE A 43 -7.05 6.60 -3.46
N GLY A 44 -6.77 7.88 -3.70
CA GLY A 44 -7.78 8.80 -4.23
C GLY A 44 -8.19 8.44 -5.66
N ALA A 45 -9.44 8.77 -6.02
CA ALA A 45 -9.94 8.67 -7.39
C ALA A 45 -9.12 9.52 -8.38
N GLY A 46 -9.32 9.28 -9.68
CA GLY A 46 -8.69 10.03 -10.77
C GLY A 46 -7.56 9.29 -11.50
N ARG A 47 -7.09 8.15 -10.99
CA ARG A 47 -6.14 7.28 -11.73
C ARG A 47 -6.89 6.32 -12.63
N SER A 48 -6.40 6.09 -13.84
CA SER A 48 -6.94 5.07 -14.76
C SER A 48 -6.79 3.67 -14.17
N LEU A 49 -7.64 2.73 -14.60
CA LEU A 49 -7.54 1.33 -14.18
C LEU A 49 -6.16 0.74 -14.52
N ALA A 50 -5.63 1.04 -15.70
CA ALA A 50 -4.29 0.58 -16.12
C ALA A 50 -3.19 1.08 -15.17
N CYS A 51 -3.24 2.33 -14.74
CA CYS A 51 -2.31 2.86 -13.74
C CYS A 51 -2.45 2.14 -12.39
N GLN A 52 -3.69 1.86 -11.95
CA GLN A 52 -3.95 1.12 -10.72
C GLN A 52 -3.39 -0.30 -10.78
N GLN A 53 -3.60 -1.01 -11.89
CA GLN A 53 -3.07 -2.36 -12.13
C GLN A 53 -1.55 -2.37 -12.12
N GLN A 54 -0.92 -1.47 -12.89
CA GLN A 54 0.54 -1.36 -12.94
C GLN A 54 1.14 -1.09 -11.55
N VAL A 55 0.55 -0.18 -10.76
CA VAL A 55 0.99 0.09 -9.38
C VAL A 55 0.81 -1.15 -8.50
N GLY A 56 -0.31 -1.86 -8.63
CA GLY A 56 -0.58 -3.09 -7.89
C GLY A 56 0.42 -4.19 -8.18
N GLU A 57 0.70 -4.44 -9.47
CA GLU A 57 1.67 -5.43 -9.92
C GLU A 57 3.08 -5.10 -9.41
N GLN A 58 3.53 -3.86 -9.58
CA GLN A 58 4.85 -3.43 -9.12
C GLN A 58 4.99 -3.52 -7.60
N LEU A 59 3.99 -3.05 -6.85
CA LEU A 59 4.01 -3.11 -5.40
C LEU A 59 3.98 -4.56 -4.90
N PHE A 60 3.13 -5.40 -5.50
CA PHE A 60 3.02 -6.80 -5.11
C PHE A 60 4.29 -7.60 -5.44
N ALA A 61 4.97 -7.29 -6.55
CA ALA A 61 6.27 -7.87 -6.86
C ALA A 61 7.32 -7.55 -5.78
N LEU A 62 7.38 -6.31 -5.32
CA LEU A 62 8.31 -5.92 -4.24
C LEU A 62 7.96 -6.57 -2.90
N ILE A 63 6.67 -6.69 -2.57
CA ILE A 63 6.20 -7.40 -1.38
C ILE A 63 6.63 -8.87 -1.44
N GLN A 64 6.42 -9.54 -2.58
CA GLN A 64 6.85 -10.92 -2.78
C GLN A 64 8.36 -11.06 -2.63
N GLN A 65 9.15 -10.17 -3.23
CA GLN A 65 10.60 -10.17 -3.09
C GLN A 65 11.04 -10.02 -1.63
N HIS A 66 10.40 -9.12 -0.88
CA HIS A 66 10.69 -8.90 0.54
C HIS A 66 10.41 -10.14 1.39
N PHE A 67 9.28 -10.82 1.15
CA PHE A 67 8.87 -11.99 1.93
C PHE A 67 9.43 -13.32 1.41
N ALA A 68 10.07 -13.36 0.24
CA ALA A 68 10.58 -14.60 -0.36
C ALA A 68 11.45 -15.45 0.59
N PRO A 69 12.39 -14.88 1.39
CA PRO A 69 13.17 -15.68 2.34
C PRO A 69 12.30 -16.35 3.42
N LEU A 70 11.22 -15.68 3.85
CA LEU A 70 10.30 -16.22 4.86
C LEU A 70 9.37 -17.27 4.26
N MET A 71 8.85 -17.03 3.05
CA MET A 71 8.04 -18.02 2.32
C MET A 71 8.81 -19.30 2.02
N ALA A 72 10.13 -19.24 1.87
CA ALA A 72 10.97 -20.44 1.70
C ALA A 72 11.10 -21.29 2.97
N GLN A 73 10.74 -20.75 4.15
CA GLN A 73 10.96 -21.39 5.45
C GLN A 73 9.66 -21.80 6.16
N ARG A 74 8.52 -21.22 5.79
CA ARG A 74 7.22 -21.50 6.43
C ARG A 74 6.05 -21.31 5.46
N TYR A 75 4.89 -21.84 5.84
CA TYR A 75 3.65 -21.59 5.10
C TYR A 75 3.16 -20.16 5.33
N LEU A 76 3.28 -19.32 4.30
CA LEU A 76 2.92 -17.91 4.34
C LEU A 76 2.00 -17.56 3.15
N ALA A 77 0.86 -16.93 3.42
CA ALA A 77 -0.01 -16.34 2.41
C ALA A 77 0.16 -14.81 2.33
N LEU A 78 0.27 -14.27 1.11
CA LEU A 78 0.34 -12.83 0.86
C LEU A 78 -0.85 -12.39 0.01
N SER A 79 -1.47 -11.26 0.36
CA SER A 79 -2.55 -10.67 -0.44
C SER A 79 -2.51 -9.15 -0.41
N LEU A 80 -2.85 -8.52 -1.53
CA LEU A 80 -2.94 -7.07 -1.69
C LEU A 80 -4.24 -6.71 -2.40
N VAL A 81 -4.98 -5.73 -1.87
CA VAL A 81 -6.16 -5.13 -2.51
C VAL A 81 -5.92 -3.64 -2.72
N ILE A 82 -6.32 -3.12 -3.87
CA ILE A 82 -6.35 -1.68 -4.14
C ILE A 82 -7.78 -1.19 -4.02
N GLU A 83 -8.00 -0.17 -3.20
CA GLU A 83 -9.30 0.47 -3.02
C GLU A 83 -9.25 1.94 -3.49
N VAL A 84 -10.21 2.33 -4.34
CA VAL A 84 -10.37 3.74 -4.76
C VAL A 84 -11.36 4.43 -3.84
N LEU A 85 -10.91 5.49 -3.17
CA LEU A 85 -11.72 6.29 -2.27
C LEU A 85 -12.60 7.27 -3.06
N PRO A 86 -13.92 7.37 -2.75
CA PRO A 86 -14.80 8.33 -3.40
C PRO A 86 -14.35 9.77 -3.13
N ALA A 87 -14.15 10.56 -4.20
CA ALA A 87 -13.63 11.93 -4.09
C ALA A 87 -14.55 12.83 -3.24
N ALA A 88 -15.87 12.77 -3.45
CA ALA A 88 -16.86 13.58 -2.74
C ALA A 88 -16.99 13.24 -1.24
N LEU A 89 -16.47 12.08 -0.80
CA LEU A 89 -16.58 11.61 0.59
C LEU A 89 -15.20 11.46 1.25
N SER A 90 -14.17 12.10 0.70
CA SER A 90 -12.80 12.04 1.22
C SER A 90 -12.33 13.41 1.71
N TYR A 91 -12.43 13.63 3.01
CA TYR A 91 -11.99 14.87 3.68
C TYR A 91 -10.57 14.71 4.23
N LYS A 92 -9.70 15.70 4.00
CA LYS A 92 -8.28 15.64 4.39
C LYS A 92 -7.80 17.01 4.90
N GLN A 93 -7.10 17.00 6.02
CA GLN A 93 -6.30 18.13 6.50
C GLN A 93 -4.92 17.57 6.90
N ASN A 94 -3.85 18.05 6.26
CA ASN A 94 -2.51 17.50 6.44
C ASN A 94 -1.47 18.61 6.31
N ASN A 95 -0.93 19.09 7.44
CA ASN A 95 0.09 20.14 7.46
C ASN A 95 1.49 19.65 7.05
N VAL A 96 1.72 18.33 6.96
CA VAL A 96 3.00 17.75 6.52
C VAL A 96 3.36 18.18 5.09
N HIS A 97 2.39 18.51 4.25
CA HIS A 97 2.63 19.02 2.89
C HIS A 97 3.50 20.30 2.88
N ALA A 98 3.45 21.13 3.93
CA ALA A 98 4.29 22.32 4.03
C ALA A 98 5.79 22.01 3.98
N LEU A 99 6.22 20.85 4.50
CA LEU A 99 7.62 20.42 4.49
C LEU A 99 8.12 20.03 3.08
N PHE A 100 7.22 19.83 2.13
CA PHE A 100 7.53 19.35 0.79
C PHE A 100 7.05 20.31 -0.32
N ALA A 101 6.56 21.50 0.05
CA ALA A 101 6.08 22.51 -0.89
C ALA A 101 7.23 23.21 -1.66
N ASP A 102 8.41 23.32 -1.04
CA ASP A 102 9.58 24.01 -1.65
C ASP A 102 10.57 23.06 -2.35
N VAL A 103 10.48 21.75 -2.14
CA VAL A 103 11.35 20.75 -2.79
C VAL A 103 11.05 20.61 -4.30
N ALA A 104 9.93 21.18 -4.77
CA ALA A 104 9.58 21.21 -6.20
C ALA A 104 10.25 22.38 -6.98
N ARG A 105 11.05 23.24 -6.33
CA ARG A 105 11.70 24.43 -6.94
C ARG A 105 13.23 24.38 -7.02
N SER A 106 13.87 23.27 -6.65
CA SER A 106 15.33 23.07 -6.72
C SER A 106 15.66 21.88 -7.63
#